data_AF-A0A929W2A0-F1
#
_entry.id   AF-A0A929W2A0-F1
#
_cell.length_a   1.000
_cell.length_b   1.000
_cell.length_c   1.000
_cell.angle_alpha   90.00
_cell.angle_beta   90.00
_cell.angle_gamma   90.00
#
_symmetry.space_group_name_H-M   'P 1'
#
loop_
_entity.id
_entity.type
_entity.pdbx_description
1 polymer ?
#
loop_
_entity_poly.entity_id
_entity_poly.type
_entity_poly.pdbx_seq_one_letter_code
_entity_poly.pdbx_strand_id
1 'polypeptide(L)'
;MHKHFLIALLVGAGTLLAASCSEESAPVRQRTLEVVSSDTNFPVDGGSRTVTTARAATAAYAQDKWAQVRVENGQVIVKTDVNTDEQSRNTLLVVKDARGDSAAINVRQDGMIFRLPTSATVESDDQPLQRSFHVQFNVPVNITSSAPWIQVSHTPEGDVTFKVTANTSGRPRVGWLLSHAHGLTDSVRITQATLSDIVGTYRQHASTLDSSRTRMIDTTNVVTISKISDTKALFSIDGNLNWECEFRPGQGLYMNNGKVLREVKNPPQPSTYLVSLLAANDFRPGHLNSII
;
A
#
# COMPACT_ATOMS: atom_id res chain seq x y z
N MET A 1 61.18 24.40 13.15
CA MET A 1 60.38 24.68 14.37
C MET A 1 60.45 23.42 15.25
N HIS A 2 61.50 23.29 16.08
CA HIS A 2 61.43 23.34 17.55
C HIS A 2 60.27 22.51 18.13
N LYS A 3 60.48 21.22 18.51
CA LYS A 3 61.09 20.67 19.76
C LYS A 3 60.09 20.63 20.94
N HIS A 4 59.47 19.47 21.24
CA HIS A 4 59.80 18.46 22.30
C HIS A 4 58.79 18.55 23.48
N PHE A 5 58.22 17.46 24.02
CA PHE A 5 58.79 16.65 25.14
C PHE A 5 57.93 15.36 25.34
N LEU A 6 58.47 14.12 25.31
CA LEU A 6 59.08 13.27 26.39
C LEU A 6 58.17 13.02 27.62
N ILE A 7 57.69 11.80 27.91
CA ILE A 7 58.32 10.58 28.52
C ILE A 7 58.84 10.76 29.97
N ALA A 8 58.24 10.02 30.93
CA ALA A 8 58.86 9.25 32.06
C ALA A 8 57.76 8.89 33.10
N LEU A 9 57.46 7.65 33.55
CA LEU A 9 58.21 6.52 34.16
C LEU A 9 58.09 6.49 35.71
N LEU A 10 57.98 5.27 36.28
CA LEU A 10 58.15 4.77 37.68
C LEU A 10 56.83 4.45 38.43
N VAL A 11 56.42 3.19 38.68
CA VAL A 11 57.01 2.02 39.38
C VAL A 11 57.33 2.27 40.86
N GLY A 12 56.64 1.52 41.74
CA GLY A 12 56.99 1.36 43.15
C GLY A 12 55.99 0.46 43.91
N ALA A 13 56.40 -0.77 44.23
CA ALA A 13 55.66 -1.78 44.98
C ALA A 13 55.79 -1.58 46.51
N GLY A 14 54.80 -2.06 47.30
CA GLY A 14 54.95 -2.13 48.77
C GLY A 14 53.67 -2.45 49.58
N THR A 15 53.24 -3.71 49.53
CA THR A 15 52.72 -4.58 50.63
C THR A 15 51.69 -4.13 51.69
N LEU A 16 50.74 -5.06 51.93
CA LEU A 16 49.93 -5.35 53.15
C LEU A 16 48.83 -4.32 53.44
N LEU A 17 47.54 -4.70 53.44
CA LEU A 17 46.91 -5.49 54.50
C LEU A 17 45.80 -6.40 53.94
N ALA A 18 45.85 -7.67 54.35
CA ALA A 18 44.65 -8.49 54.42
C ALA A 18 43.76 -7.93 55.54
N ALA A 19 42.60 -7.39 55.18
CA ALA A 19 41.47 -7.24 56.08
C ALA A 19 40.32 -8.07 55.51
N SER A 20 40.17 -9.24 56.12
CA SER A 20 38.97 -10.05 56.11
C SER A 20 37.74 -9.19 56.39
N CYS A 21 36.76 -9.22 55.49
CA CYS A 21 35.34 -9.14 55.85
C CYS A 21 34.61 -10.16 54.98
N SER A 22 34.58 -11.40 55.47
CA SER A 22 33.47 -12.30 55.26
C SER A 22 32.19 -11.60 55.74
N GLU A 23 31.46 -10.98 54.83
CA GLU A 23 30.05 -10.70 55.05
C GLU A 23 29.28 -11.57 54.08
N GLU A 24 28.59 -12.57 54.64
CA GLU A 24 27.47 -13.22 53.95
C GLU A 24 26.59 -12.10 53.40
N SER A 25 26.63 -11.90 52.09
CA SER A 25 25.75 -10.95 51.43
C SER A 25 24.32 -11.38 51.75
N ALA A 26 23.63 -10.61 52.60
CA ALA A 26 22.21 -10.76 52.82
C ALA A 26 21.53 -10.89 51.44
N PRO A 27 20.58 -11.84 51.25
CA PRO A 27 20.02 -12.08 49.94
C PRO A 27 19.41 -10.77 49.42
N VAL A 28 19.98 -10.25 48.32
CA VAL A 28 19.47 -9.07 47.63
C VAL A 28 18.03 -9.38 47.24
N ARG A 29 17.06 -8.73 47.89
CA ARG A 29 15.63 -8.94 47.63
C ARG A 29 15.35 -8.66 46.16
N GLN A 30 15.03 -9.70 45.39
CA GLN A 30 14.54 -9.55 44.02
C GLN A 30 13.20 -8.80 44.06
N ARG A 31 13.15 -7.63 43.41
CA ARG A 31 11.94 -6.77 43.34
C ARG A 31 10.99 -7.22 42.24
N THR A 32 10.74 -8.52 42.17
CA THR A 32 9.92 -9.13 41.11
C THR A 32 8.54 -9.43 41.66
N LEU A 33 7.51 -8.99 40.95
CA LEU A 33 6.12 -9.38 41.20
C LEU A 33 5.76 -10.55 40.28
N GLU A 34 5.31 -11.66 40.85
CA GLU A 34 4.90 -12.82 40.08
C GLU A 34 3.52 -12.60 39.42
N VAL A 35 3.41 -12.99 38.15
CA VAL A 35 2.17 -12.95 37.36
C VAL A 35 1.51 -14.33 37.42
N VAL A 36 0.30 -14.39 37.96
CA VAL A 36 -0.48 -15.62 38.11
C VAL A 36 -1.28 -15.91 36.84
N SER A 37 -1.85 -14.87 36.20
CA SER A 37 -2.51 -15.00 34.92
C SER A 37 -2.44 -13.71 34.11
N SER A 38 -2.22 -13.86 32.80
CA SER A 38 -2.26 -12.75 31.84
C SER A 38 -2.67 -13.28 30.47
N ASP A 39 -3.87 -12.92 30.02
CA ASP A 39 -4.22 -12.94 28.60
C ASP A 39 -4.20 -11.49 28.09
N THR A 40 -3.08 -11.11 27.48
CA THR A 40 -2.82 -9.74 27.01
C THR A 40 -2.69 -9.66 25.49
N ASN A 41 -3.22 -10.67 24.78
CA ASN A 41 -3.38 -10.65 23.34
C ASN A 41 -4.82 -10.24 23.01
N PHE A 42 -4.97 -9.11 22.33
CA PHE A 42 -6.26 -8.54 21.94
C PHE A 42 -6.49 -8.72 20.44
N PRO A 43 -7.72 -9.09 20.02
CA PRO A 43 -8.11 -9.03 18.63
C PRO A 43 -8.19 -7.57 18.15
N VAL A 44 -8.43 -7.39 16.85
CA VAL A 44 -8.60 -6.07 16.21
C VAL A 44 -9.64 -5.23 16.94
N ASP A 45 -10.80 -5.80 17.27
CA ASP A 45 -11.91 -5.14 17.99
C ASP A 45 -11.53 -4.66 19.40
N GLY A 46 -10.43 -5.17 19.94
CA GLY A 46 -9.99 -4.89 21.30
C GLY A 46 -10.83 -5.62 22.34
N GLY A 47 -11.23 -4.90 23.39
CA GLY A 47 -12.02 -5.44 24.50
C GLY A 47 -11.33 -5.27 25.84
N SER A 48 -11.77 -6.03 26.85
CA SER A 48 -11.25 -5.98 28.22
C SER A 48 -10.67 -7.33 28.64
N ARG A 49 -9.53 -7.30 29.33
CA ARG A 49 -8.86 -8.47 29.91
C ARG A 49 -8.35 -8.16 31.31
N THR A 50 -8.23 -9.19 32.13
CA THR A 50 -7.76 -9.08 33.51
C THR A 50 -6.41 -9.77 33.66
N VAL A 51 -5.49 -9.10 34.34
CA VAL A 51 -4.19 -9.62 34.76
C VAL A 51 -4.21 -9.78 36.28
N THR A 52 -3.83 -10.96 36.73
CA THR A 52 -3.74 -11.30 38.16
C THR A 52 -2.29 -11.55 38.54
N THR A 53 -1.85 -10.95 39.64
CA THR A 53 -0.51 -11.11 40.21
C THR A 53 -0.59 -11.84 41.55
N ALA A 54 0.51 -12.45 41.98
CA ALA A 54 0.56 -13.25 43.23
C ALA A 54 0.29 -12.41 44.48
N ARG A 55 0.50 -11.09 44.39
CA ARG A 55 0.14 -10.09 45.39
C ARG A 55 -0.70 -9.02 44.74
N ALA A 56 -1.63 -8.43 45.49
CA ALA A 56 -2.54 -7.41 45.00
C ALA A 56 -1.77 -6.23 44.37
N ALA A 57 -2.15 -5.88 43.15
CA ALA A 57 -1.65 -4.71 42.47
C ALA A 57 -2.17 -3.43 43.16
N THR A 58 -1.30 -2.44 43.34
CA THR A 58 -1.66 -1.12 43.85
C THR A 58 -1.54 -0.03 42.80
N ALA A 59 -0.72 -0.26 41.77
CA ALA A 59 -0.60 0.62 40.63
C ALA A 59 -0.29 -0.19 39.37
N ALA A 60 -0.83 0.25 38.24
CA ALA A 60 -0.47 -0.30 36.94
C ALA A 60 -0.61 0.77 35.86
N TYR A 61 0.23 0.71 34.83
CA TYR A 61 0.15 1.60 33.67
C TYR A 61 0.73 0.92 32.43
N ALA A 62 0.17 1.25 31.26
CA ALA A 62 0.79 0.94 29.98
C ALA A 62 1.68 2.12 29.52
N GLN A 63 2.72 1.82 28.75
CA GLN A 63 3.57 2.87 28.15
C GLN A 63 2.83 3.67 27.07
N ASP A 64 1.96 3.01 26.29
CA ASP A 64 1.14 3.67 25.28
C ASP A 64 -0.31 3.88 25.71
N LYS A 65 -0.89 5.01 25.29
CA LYS A 65 -2.24 5.45 25.68
C LYS A 65 -3.37 4.62 25.07
N TRP A 66 -3.11 3.86 24.01
CA TRP A 66 -4.13 3.03 23.36
C TRP A 66 -4.55 1.83 24.23
N ALA A 67 -3.70 1.40 25.17
CA ALA A 67 -4.03 0.42 26.20
C ALA A 67 -4.39 1.13 27.51
N GLN A 68 -5.69 1.20 27.80
CA GLN A 68 -6.22 1.81 29.01
C GLN A 68 -6.07 0.82 30.17
N VAL A 69 -5.52 1.26 31.30
CA VAL A 69 -5.24 0.40 32.45
C VAL A 69 -5.92 0.95 33.70
N ARG A 70 -6.57 0.08 34.46
CA ARG A 70 -7.13 0.40 35.77
C ARG A 70 -6.85 -0.73 36.76
N VAL A 71 -6.75 -0.40 38.04
CA VAL A 71 -6.63 -1.37 39.13
C VAL A 71 -7.96 -1.43 39.87
N GLU A 72 -8.56 -2.62 39.95
CA GLU A 72 -9.82 -2.85 40.66
C GLU A 72 -9.67 -4.08 41.56
N ASN A 73 -9.95 -3.92 42.86
CA ASN A 73 -9.86 -5.01 43.86
C ASN A 73 -8.52 -5.78 43.85
N GLY A 74 -7.41 -5.07 43.61
CA GLY A 74 -6.07 -5.67 43.55
C GLY A 74 -5.74 -6.40 42.24
N GLN A 75 -6.64 -6.41 41.27
CA GLN A 75 -6.42 -6.92 39.92
C GLN A 75 -6.19 -5.78 38.93
N VAL A 76 -5.50 -6.07 37.83
CA VAL A 76 -5.26 -5.10 36.76
C VAL A 76 -6.18 -5.42 35.60
N ILE A 77 -6.97 -4.43 35.17
CA ILE A 77 -7.85 -4.53 34.00
C ILE A 77 -7.23 -3.69 32.89
N VAL A 78 -7.01 -4.33 31.75
CA VAL A 78 -6.50 -3.71 30.52
C VAL A 78 -7.65 -3.68 29.51
N LYS A 79 -7.93 -2.48 28.98
CA LYS A 79 -8.93 -2.26 27.94
C LYS A 79 -8.27 -1.65 26.70
N THR A 80 -8.65 -2.15 25.53
CA THR A 80 -8.20 -1.64 24.23
C THR A 80 -9.42 -1.31 23.38
N ASP A 81 -9.32 -0.24 22.60
CA ASP A 81 -10.28 0.09 21.54
C ASP A 81 -9.84 -0.55 20.21
N VAL A 82 -10.67 -0.45 19.17
CA VAL A 82 -10.37 -1.02 17.85
C VAL A 82 -9.01 -0.53 17.31
N ASN A 83 -8.24 -1.44 16.69
CA ASN A 83 -7.03 -1.09 15.95
C ASN A 83 -7.30 -1.06 14.45
N THR A 84 -7.58 0.11 13.89
CA THR A 84 -7.85 0.27 12.45
C THR A 84 -6.59 0.24 11.58
N ASP A 85 -5.41 0.20 12.19
CA ASP A 85 -4.14 0.09 11.46
C ASP A 85 -3.92 -1.33 10.96
N GLU A 86 -3.30 -1.48 9.80
CA GLU A 86 -2.94 -2.81 9.26
C GLU A 86 -1.90 -3.51 10.12
N GLN A 87 -1.09 -2.73 10.82
CA GLN A 87 0.00 -3.22 11.65
C GLN A 87 -0.54 -3.58 13.03
N SER A 88 -0.11 -4.75 13.52
CA SER A 88 -0.25 -5.05 14.94
C SER A 88 0.53 -4.04 15.77
N ARG A 89 0.04 -3.76 16.97
CA ARG A 89 0.69 -2.85 17.93
C ARG A 89 0.96 -3.55 19.24
N ASN A 90 2.00 -3.12 19.94
CA ASN A 90 2.39 -3.67 21.23
C ASN A 90 2.83 -2.57 22.19
N THR A 91 2.58 -2.76 23.49
CA THR A 91 2.99 -1.86 24.57
C THR A 91 3.41 -2.67 25.78
N LEU A 92 4.27 -2.10 26.62
CA LEU A 92 4.61 -2.70 27.90
C LEU A 92 3.63 -2.24 28.99
N LEU A 93 3.02 -3.20 29.68
CA LEU A 93 2.25 -3.01 30.91
C LEU A 93 3.19 -3.19 32.11
N VAL A 94 3.25 -2.19 32.99
CA VAL A 94 3.98 -2.26 34.25
C VAL A 94 2.99 -2.35 35.39
N VAL A 95 3.10 -3.40 36.21
CA VAL A 95 2.28 -3.62 37.41
C VAL A 95 3.16 -3.52 38.64
N LYS A 96 2.67 -2.87 39.70
CA LYS A 96 3.36 -2.73 40.99
C LYS A 96 2.47 -3.13 42.15
N ASP A 97 3.06 -3.78 43.14
CA ASP A 97 2.41 -4.03 44.43
C ASP A 97 2.74 -2.95 45.47
N ALA A 98 2.13 -3.06 46.65
CA ALA A 98 2.32 -2.12 47.76
C ALA A 98 3.78 -2.04 48.26
N ARG A 99 4.60 -3.06 47.98
CA ARG A 99 6.01 -3.12 48.39
C ARG A 99 6.95 -2.55 47.34
N GLY A 100 6.42 -2.10 46.20
CA GLY A 100 7.17 -1.58 45.07
C GLY A 100 7.82 -2.65 44.19
N ASP A 101 7.48 -3.93 44.36
CA ASP A 101 7.92 -4.98 43.44
C ASP A 101 7.11 -4.86 42.14
N SER A 102 7.74 -5.18 41.01
CA SER A 102 7.13 -4.93 39.69
C SER A 102 7.11 -6.15 38.78
N ALA A 103 6.10 -6.21 37.93
CA ALA A 103 6.00 -7.10 36.78
C ALA A 103 5.93 -6.26 35.50
N ALA A 104 6.55 -6.75 34.44
CA ALA A 104 6.48 -6.15 33.10
C ALA A 104 5.86 -7.18 32.14
N ILE A 105 4.75 -6.82 31.50
CA ILE A 105 3.92 -7.73 30.72
C ILE A 105 3.70 -7.11 29.34
N ASN A 106 3.93 -7.86 28.27
CA ASN A 106 3.64 -7.37 26.93
C ASN A 106 2.13 -7.39 26.67
N VAL A 107 1.58 -6.29 26.17
CA VAL A 107 0.21 -6.22 25.64
C VAL A 107 0.33 -6.10 24.13
N ARG A 108 -0.30 -7.02 23.40
CA ARG A 108 -0.33 -7.05 21.94
C ARG A 108 -1.78 -6.89 21.48
N GLN A 109 -1.97 -6.11 20.43
CA GLN A 109 -3.22 -6.06 19.70
C GLN A 109 -2.98 -6.30 18.21
N ASP A 110 -3.79 -7.15 17.60
CA ASP A 110 -3.67 -7.44 16.17
C ASP A 110 -4.02 -6.22 15.31
N GLY A 111 -3.45 -6.19 14.10
CA GLY A 111 -3.76 -5.19 13.08
C GLY A 111 -4.91 -5.68 12.20
N MET A 112 -5.62 -4.78 11.54
CA MET A 112 -6.80 -5.11 10.75
C MET A 112 -6.44 -5.61 9.34
N ILE A 113 -7.06 -6.71 8.93
CA ILE A 113 -6.94 -7.28 7.58
C ILE A 113 -8.35 -7.36 6.98
N PHE A 114 -8.61 -6.50 5.99
CA PHE A 114 -9.89 -6.43 5.26
C PHE A 114 -9.73 -6.12 3.75
N ARG A 115 -8.48 -6.02 3.28
CA ARG A 115 -8.15 -5.62 1.91
C ARG A 115 -8.40 -6.74 0.90
N LEU A 116 -8.80 -6.37 -0.31
CA LEU A 116 -9.03 -7.33 -1.39
C LEU A 116 -7.71 -7.70 -2.11
N PRO A 117 -7.47 -8.99 -2.44
CA PRO A 117 -6.26 -9.43 -3.13
C PRO A 117 -6.41 -9.19 -4.63
N THR A 118 -5.91 -8.06 -5.12
CA THR A 118 -5.53 -7.89 -6.53
C THR A 118 -4.60 -6.70 -6.65
N SER A 119 -3.78 -6.69 -7.70
CA SER A 119 -2.97 -5.55 -8.12
C SER A 119 -3.87 -4.41 -8.61
N ALA A 120 -4.65 -3.80 -7.71
CA ALA A 120 -5.56 -2.65 -7.82
C ALA A 120 -6.64 -2.67 -8.94
N THR A 121 -6.43 -3.38 -10.06
CA THR A 121 -7.28 -3.36 -11.24
C THR A 121 -7.54 -4.76 -11.80
N VAL A 122 -8.75 -4.95 -12.32
CA VAL A 122 -9.20 -6.05 -13.15
C VAL A 122 -9.58 -5.46 -14.49
N GLU A 123 -8.93 -5.91 -15.56
CA GLU A 123 -9.08 -5.36 -16.90
C GLU A 123 -9.51 -6.48 -17.83
N SER A 124 -10.58 -6.25 -18.59
CA SER A 124 -11.10 -7.22 -19.55
C SER A 124 -11.71 -6.54 -20.77
N ASP A 125 -12.00 -7.35 -21.77
CA ASP A 125 -12.85 -6.98 -22.89
C ASP A 125 -14.33 -6.93 -22.47
N ASP A 126 -15.21 -6.79 -23.46
CA ASP A 126 -16.66 -6.70 -23.28
C ASP A 126 -17.32 -8.06 -23.02
N GLN A 127 -16.55 -9.15 -22.95
CA GLN A 127 -17.10 -10.46 -22.64
C GLN A 127 -17.44 -10.57 -21.15
N PRO A 128 -18.41 -11.43 -20.79
CA PRO A 128 -18.67 -11.72 -19.38
C PRO A 128 -17.44 -12.37 -18.75
N LEU A 129 -17.20 -12.03 -17.49
CA LEU A 129 -16.04 -12.49 -16.76
C LEU A 129 -16.45 -12.91 -15.34
N GLN A 130 -15.92 -14.04 -14.89
CA GLN A 130 -16.04 -14.49 -13.50
C GLN A 130 -14.64 -14.71 -12.92
N ARG A 131 -14.45 -14.27 -11.68
CA ARG A 131 -13.23 -14.50 -10.89
C ARG A 131 -13.62 -14.84 -9.46
N SER A 132 -12.83 -15.71 -8.88
CA SER A 132 -12.93 -16.11 -7.48
C SER A 132 -11.55 -16.00 -6.86
N PHE A 133 -11.50 -15.54 -5.62
CA PHE A 133 -10.29 -15.46 -4.82
C PHE A 133 -10.63 -15.65 -3.36
N HIS A 134 -9.62 -16.08 -2.59
CA HIS A 134 -9.74 -16.23 -1.15
C HIS A 134 -8.95 -15.10 -0.48
N VAL A 135 -9.54 -14.50 0.55
CA VAL A 135 -8.92 -13.46 1.37
C VAL A 135 -8.99 -13.87 2.82
N GLN A 136 -7.91 -13.67 3.57
CA GLN A 136 -7.98 -13.79 5.01
C GLN A 136 -8.51 -12.47 5.59
N PHE A 137 -9.67 -12.52 6.22
CA PHE A 137 -10.20 -11.43 7.02
C PHE A 137 -10.10 -11.80 8.50
N ASN A 138 -9.72 -10.85 9.35
CA ASN A 138 -9.72 -11.04 10.80
C ASN A 138 -10.76 -10.18 11.52
N VAL A 139 -11.65 -9.57 10.76
CA VAL A 139 -12.83 -8.82 11.19
C VAL A 139 -13.99 -9.13 10.24
N PRO A 140 -15.25 -8.92 10.64
CA PRO A 140 -16.37 -8.99 9.72
C PRO A 140 -16.24 -7.98 8.58
N VAL A 141 -16.33 -8.44 7.34
CA VAL A 141 -16.23 -7.60 6.14
C VAL A 141 -17.53 -7.64 5.35
N ASN A 142 -17.98 -6.47 4.89
CA ASN A 142 -19.04 -6.36 3.90
C ASN A 142 -18.45 -6.04 2.53
N ILE A 143 -18.69 -6.90 1.54
CA ILE A 143 -18.23 -6.70 0.16
C ILE A 143 -19.42 -6.38 -0.72
N THR A 144 -19.35 -5.26 -1.44
CA THR A 144 -20.39 -4.79 -2.34
C THR A 144 -19.81 -4.42 -3.70
N SER A 145 -20.69 -4.17 -4.67
CA SER A 145 -20.30 -3.62 -5.97
C SER A 145 -20.83 -2.19 -6.13
N SER A 146 -20.12 -1.38 -6.91
CA SER A 146 -20.53 -0.02 -7.24
C SER A 146 -21.56 0.06 -8.36
N ALA A 147 -21.82 -1.05 -9.07
CA ALA A 147 -22.61 -1.04 -10.29
C ALA A 147 -23.34 -2.38 -10.50
N PRO A 148 -24.56 -2.37 -11.07
CA PRO A 148 -25.41 -3.55 -11.18
C PRO A 148 -24.90 -4.61 -12.18
N TRP A 149 -24.01 -4.22 -13.10
CA TRP A 149 -23.35 -5.15 -14.03
C TRP A 149 -22.23 -5.95 -13.36
N ILE A 150 -21.89 -5.64 -12.11
CA ILE A 150 -20.97 -6.39 -11.25
C ILE A 150 -21.81 -7.04 -10.15
N GLN A 151 -21.87 -8.37 -10.13
CA GLN A 151 -22.47 -9.15 -9.06
C GLN A 151 -21.37 -9.73 -8.19
N VAL A 152 -21.52 -9.63 -6.87
CA VAL A 152 -20.56 -10.18 -5.91
C VAL A 152 -21.27 -11.06 -4.90
N SER A 153 -20.60 -12.13 -4.51
CA SER A 153 -20.98 -13.01 -3.42
C SER A 153 -19.75 -13.35 -2.62
N HIS A 154 -19.86 -13.34 -1.29
CA HIS A 154 -18.76 -13.74 -0.42
C HIS A 154 -19.24 -14.56 0.77
N THR A 155 -18.33 -15.34 1.34
CA THR A 155 -18.55 -16.07 2.60
C THR A 155 -17.85 -15.35 3.77
N PRO A 156 -18.28 -15.60 5.02
CA PRO A 156 -17.56 -15.12 6.20
C PRO A 156 -16.10 -15.60 6.28
N GLU A 157 -15.80 -16.77 5.71
CA GLU A 157 -14.45 -17.36 5.67
C GLU A 157 -13.53 -16.67 4.65
N GLY A 158 -14.06 -15.75 3.83
CA GLY A 158 -13.27 -14.93 2.93
C GLY A 158 -13.19 -15.45 1.50
N ASP A 159 -14.02 -16.42 1.11
CA ASP A 159 -14.18 -16.76 -0.30
C ASP A 159 -15.02 -15.70 -1.00
N VAL A 160 -14.45 -15.03 -1.99
CA VAL A 160 -15.11 -13.97 -2.75
C VAL A 160 -15.20 -14.38 -4.21
N THR A 161 -16.39 -14.26 -4.79
CA THR A 161 -16.62 -14.44 -6.22
C THR A 161 -17.33 -13.21 -6.76
N PHE A 162 -16.80 -12.66 -7.85
CA PHE A 162 -17.51 -11.66 -8.62
C PHE A 162 -17.72 -12.10 -10.06
N LYS A 163 -18.83 -11.64 -10.62
CA LYS A 163 -19.23 -11.83 -12.01
C LYS A 163 -19.52 -10.47 -12.62
N VAL A 164 -19.01 -10.26 -13.81
CA VAL A 164 -19.37 -9.11 -14.63
C VAL A 164 -20.11 -9.58 -15.87
N THR A 165 -21.17 -8.87 -16.23
CA THR A 165 -21.94 -9.17 -17.44
C THR A 165 -21.20 -8.70 -18.68
N ALA A 166 -21.63 -9.15 -19.86
CA ALA A 166 -21.13 -8.59 -21.12
C ALA A 166 -21.41 -7.09 -21.21
N ASN A 167 -20.49 -6.33 -21.79
CA ASN A 167 -20.70 -4.91 -22.06
C ASN A 167 -21.27 -4.73 -23.46
N THR A 168 -22.53 -4.30 -23.54
CA THR A 168 -23.24 -4.06 -24.81
C THR A 168 -23.50 -2.57 -25.05
N SER A 169 -22.91 -1.69 -24.24
CA SER A 169 -23.17 -0.25 -24.31
C SER A 169 -22.45 0.45 -25.48
N GLY A 170 -21.48 -0.21 -26.10
CA GLY A 170 -20.61 0.38 -27.13
C GLY A 170 -19.70 1.49 -26.59
N ARG A 171 -19.43 1.47 -25.28
CA ARG A 171 -18.56 2.43 -24.58
C ARG A 171 -17.79 1.69 -23.49
N PRO A 172 -16.56 2.12 -23.16
CA PRO A 172 -15.84 1.59 -22.02
C PRO A 172 -16.62 1.85 -20.73
N ARG A 173 -16.59 0.91 -19.78
CA ARG A 173 -17.23 1.08 -18.47
C ARG A 173 -16.31 0.66 -17.34
N VAL A 174 -16.44 1.37 -16.21
CA VAL A 174 -15.66 1.15 -15.00
C VAL A 174 -16.60 0.97 -13.81
N GLY A 175 -16.26 0.04 -12.94
CA GLY A 175 -16.93 -0.22 -11.68
C GLY A 175 -15.94 -0.70 -10.64
N TRP A 176 -16.42 -0.96 -9.42
CA TRP A 176 -15.56 -1.31 -8.29
C TRP A 176 -16.20 -2.44 -7.49
N LEU A 177 -15.35 -3.35 -7.00
CA LEU A 177 -15.64 -4.11 -5.78
C LEU A 177 -15.18 -3.30 -4.59
N LEU A 178 -15.99 -3.25 -3.55
CA LEU A 178 -15.76 -2.41 -2.38
C LEU A 178 -15.82 -3.29 -1.13
N SER A 179 -14.73 -3.40 -0.37
CA SER A 179 -14.75 -4.03 0.95
C SER A 179 -14.83 -2.98 2.04
N HIS A 180 -15.67 -3.23 3.05
CA HIS A 180 -15.92 -2.31 4.15
C HIS A 180 -15.70 -3.01 5.49
N ALA A 181 -14.90 -2.38 6.36
CA ALA A 181 -14.71 -2.80 7.74
C ALA A 181 -14.37 -1.59 8.62
N HIS A 182 -15.02 -1.47 9.78
CA HIS A 182 -14.76 -0.39 10.76
C HIS A 182 -14.72 1.04 10.18
N GLY A 183 -15.55 1.33 9.17
CA GLY A 183 -15.60 2.64 8.52
C GLY A 183 -14.49 2.90 7.50
N LEU A 184 -13.60 1.93 7.27
CA LEU A 184 -12.64 1.94 6.17
C LEU A 184 -13.21 1.25 4.94
N THR A 185 -12.77 1.70 3.78
CA THR A 185 -13.10 1.12 2.48
C THR A 185 -11.83 0.79 1.72
N ASP A 186 -11.75 -0.41 1.17
CA ASP A 186 -10.78 -0.79 0.14
C ASP A 186 -11.53 -1.11 -1.16
N SER A 187 -10.83 -1.03 -2.29
CA SER A 187 -11.48 -1.17 -3.59
C SER A 187 -10.61 -1.86 -4.63
N VAL A 188 -11.25 -2.67 -5.47
CA VAL A 188 -10.67 -3.20 -6.69
C VAL A 188 -11.41 -2.59 -7.87
N ARG A 189 -10.69 -1.87 -8.73
CA ARG A 189 -11.26 -1.30 -9.94
C ARG A 189 -11.46 -2.39 -10.99
N ILE A 190 -12.62 -2.41 -11.64
CA ILE A 190 -12.93 -3.30 -12.76
C ILE A 190 -13.22 -2.45 -13.99
N THR A 191 -12.50 -2.70 -15.09
CA THR A 191 -12.69 -2.02 -16.37
C THR A 191 -13.03 -3.04 -17.46
N GLN A 192 -14.13 -2.80 -18.19
CA GLN A 192 -14.48 -3.50 -19.42
C GLN A 192 -14.40 -2.54 -20.59
N ALA A 193 -13.56 -2.88 -21.57
CA ALA A 193 -13.43 -2.11 -22.81
C ALA A 193 -12.84 -2.96 -23.93
N THR A 194 -13.44 -2.88 -25.12
CA THR A 194 -12.82 -3.33 -26.37
C THR A 194 -12.36 -2.17 -27.23
N LEU A 195 -11.52 -2.45 -28.24
CA LEU A 195 -11.09 -1.42 -29.17
C LEU A 195 -12.29 -0.79 -29.91
N SER A 196 -13.32 -1.59 -30.19
CA SER A 196 -14.52 -1.12 -30.89
C SER A 196 -15.24 0.00 -30.12
N ASP A 197 -15.12 0.04 -28.79
CA ASP A 197 -15.71 1.10 -27.95
C ASP A 197 -15.04 2.47 -28.10
N ILE A 198 -13.80 2.49 -28.59
CA ILE A 198 -12.97 3.71 -28.73
C ILE A 198 -12.62 4.02 -30.19
N VAL A 199 -13.13 3.22 -31.15
CA VAL A 199 -13.02 3.53 -32.57
C VAL A 199 -13.92 4.73 -32.88
N GLY A 200 -13.37 5.74 -33.53
CA GLY A 200 -14.12 6.96 -33.78
C GLY A 200 -13.25 8.12 -34.25
N THR A 201 -13.91 9.27 -34.39
CA THR A 201 -13.27 10.55 -34.70
C THR A 201 -13.40 11.49 -33.52
N TYR A 202 -12.28 12.08 -33.14
CA TYR A 202 -12.09 12.88 -31.94
C TYR A 202 -11.46 14.23 -32.29
N ARG A 203 -11.54 15.18 -31.38
CA ARG A 203 -10.78 16.43 -31.42
C ARG A 203 -9.69 16.36 -30.37
N GLN A 204 -8.44 16.51 -30.80
CA GLN A 204 -7.31 16.66 -29.90
C GLN A 204 -6.97 18.13 -29.78
N HIS A 205 -6.93 18.63 -28.54
CA HIS A 205 -6.34 19.93 -28.23
C HIS A 205 -4.90 19.71 -27.77
N ALA A 206 -3.95 20.41 -28.39
CA ALA A 206 -2.54 20.29 -28.12
C ALA A 206 -1.85 21.64 -28.30
N SER A 207 -0.54 21.69 -28.02
CA SER A 207 0.29 22.81 -28.43
C SER A 207 1.28 22.35 -29.50
N THR A 208 1.54 23.20 -30.49
CA THR A 208 2.54 23.00 -31.54
C THR A 208 3.50 24.19 -31.58
N LEU A 209 4.70 23.99 -32.11
CA LEU A 209 5.58 25.11 -32.42
C LEU A 209 4.94 25.98 -33.52
N ASP A 210 5.06 27.29 -33.36
CA ASP A 210 4.72 28.26 -34.39
C ASP A 210 5.62 28.11 -35.63
N SER A 211 5.29 28.80 -36.72
CA SER A 211 6.05 28.72 -37.98
C SER A 211 7.52 29.15 -37.81
N SER A 212 7.80 30.02 -36.84
CA SER A 212 9.16 30.46 -36.51
C SER A 212 9.94 29.45 -35.65
N ARG A 213 9.27 28.42 -35.11
CA ARG A 213 9.80 27.42 -34.18
C ARG A 213 10.37 28.01 -32.89
N THR A 214 9.82 29.13 -32.42
CA THR A 214 10.29 29.81 -31.21
C THR A 214 9.29 29.77 -30.06
N ARG A 215 8.01 29.50 -30.35
CA ARG A 215 6.94 29.53 -29.33
C ARG A 215 5.97 28.39 -29.53
N MET A 216 5.48 27.84 -28.42
CA MET A 216 4.34 26.92 -28.44
C MET A 216 3.04 27.72 -28.58
N ILE A 217 2.17 27.30 -29.48
CA ILE A 217 0.84 27.86 -29.74
C ILE A 217 -0.19 26.73 -29.68
N ASP A 218 -1.44 27.06 -29.32
CA ASP A 218 -2.51 26.07 -29.29
C ASP A 218 -2.89 25.62 -30.71
N THR A 219 -3.16 24.32 -30.83
CA THR A 219 -3.67 23.70 -32.05
C THR A 219 -4.81 22.74 -31.71
N THR A 220 -5.70 22.54 -32.67
CA THR A 220 -6.75 21.54 -32.59
C THR A 220 -6.67 20.65 -33.83
N ASN A 221 -6.46 19.36 -33.61
CA ASN A 221 -6.33 18.37 -34.68
C ASN A 221 -7.55 17.44 -34.69
N VAL A 222 -7.88 16.92 -35.86
CA VAL A 222 -8.80 15.79 -35.99
C VAL A 222 -8.02 14.51 -35.75
N VAL A 223 -8.47 13.71 -34.80
CA VAL A 223 -7.89 12.39 -34.51
C VAL A 223 -8.86 11.31 -34.91
N THR A 224 -8.39 10.31 -35.64
CA THR A 224 -9.19 9.12 -35.97
C THR A 224 -8.52 7.89 -35.38
N ILE A 225 -9.28 7.11 -34.61
CA ILE A 225 -8.89 5.78 -34.14
C ILE A 225 -9.61 4.77 -35.02
N SER A 226 -8.87 4.01 -35.81
CA SER A 226 -9.40 2.97 -36.69
C SER A 226 -8.93 1.59 -36.25
N LYS A 227 -9.80 0.59 -36.38
CA LYS A 227 -9.48 -0.80 -36.05
C LYS A 227 -8.64 -1.45 -37.14
N ILE A 228 -7.51 -2.06 -36.76
CA ILE A 228 -6.73 -2.95 -37.63
C ILE A 228 -7.07 -4.41 -37.27
N SER A 229 -7.05 -4.73 -35.98
CA SER A 229 -7.52 -6.00 -35.39
C SER A 229 -8.10 -5.73 -34.01
N ASP A 230 -8.55 -6.75 -33.27
CA ASP A 230 -9.05 -6.56 -31.89
C ASP A 230 -7.98 -6.03 -30.91
N THR A 231 -6.70 -6.16 -31.25
CA THR A 231 -5.55 -5.77 -30.41
C THR A 231 -4.65 -4.74 -31.08
N LYS A 232 -5.05 -4.18 -32.23
CA LYS A 232 -4.28 -3.17 -32.96
C LYS A 232 -5.17 -2.09 -33.54
N ALA A 233 -4.73 -0.86 -33.40
CA ALA A 233 -5.42 0.32 -33.93
C ALA A 233 -4.49 1.19 -34.77
N LEU A 234 -5.05 1.92 -35.71
CA LEU A 234 -4.39 3.06 -36.35
C LEU A 234 -4.88 4.33 -35.67
N PHE A 235 -3.99 5.04 -35.00
CA PHE A 235 -4.21 6.38 -34.49
C PHE A 235 -3.69 7.39 -35.53
N SER A 236 -4.58 8.15 -36.14
CA SER A 236 -4.26 9.10 -37.20
C SER A 236 -4.54 10.54 -36.76
N ILE A 237 -3.60 11.45 -36.97
CA ILE A 237 -3.76 12.89 -36.73
C ILE A 237 -3.86 13.62 -38.07
N ASP A 238 -4.95 14.34 -38.28
CA ASP A 238 -5.32 15.08 -39.50
C ASP A 238 -5.19 14.26 -40.80
N GLY A 239 -5.30 12.93 -40.71
CA GLY A 239 -5.10 12.00 -41.83
C GLY A 239 -3.65 11.90 -42.32
N ASN A 240 -2.71 12.60 -41.67
CA ASN A 240 -1.37 12.85 -42.20
C ASN A 240 -0.26 12.25 -41.34
N LEU A 241 -0.50 12.00 -40.06
CA LEU A 241 0.41 11.32 -39.15
C LEU A 241 -0.25 10.03 -38.69
N ASN A 242 0.32 8.89 -39.06
CA ASN A 242 -0.30 7.58 -38.89
C ASN A 242 0.51 6.74 -37.92
N TRP A 243 -0.10 6.32 -36.81
CA TRP A 243 0.55 5.58 -35.75
C TRP A 243 -0.16 4.26 -35.48
N GLU A 244 0.47 3.15 -35.81
CA GLU A 244 0.00 1.82 -35.41
C GLU A 244 0.25 1.61 -33.91
N CYS A 245 -0.83 1.39 -33.17
CA CYS A 245 -0.85 1.23 -31.72
C CYS A 245 -1.29 -0.18 -31.36
N GLU A 246 -0.73 -0.72 -30.28
CA GLU A 246 -1.29 -1.90 -29.63
C GLU A 246 -2.51 -1.48 -28.80
N PHE A 247 -3.52 -2.33 -28.73
CA PHE A 247 -4.65 -2.17 -27.82
C PHE A 247 -4.67 -3.34 -26.85
N ARG A 248 -4.84 -3.04 -25.57
CA ARG A 248 -5.02 -4.05 -24.53
C ARG A 248 -6.41 -3.87 -23.90
N PRO A 249 -7.26 -4.91 -23.92
CA PRO A 249 -8.61 -4.82 -23.36
C PRO A 249 -8.63 -4.32 -21.92
N GLY A 250 -9.57 -3.43 -21.62
CA GLY A 250 -9.67 -2.78 -20.31
C GLY A 250 -8.55 -1.80 -19.95
N GLN A 251 -7.47 -1.71 -20.73
CA GLN A 251 -6.29 -0.87 -20.46
C GLN A 251 -6.12 0.30 -21.44
N GLY A 252 -6.53 0.14 -22.71
CA GLY A 252 -6.46 1.22 -23.72
C GLY A 252 -5.35 1.04 -24.77
N LEU A 253 -4.97 2.15 -25.41
CA LEU A 253 -3.97 2.17 -26.49
C LEU A 253 -2.56 2.32 -25.94
N TYR A 254 -1.65 1.48 -26.41
CA TYR A 254 -0.23 1.49 -26.11
C TYR A 254 0.54 2.04 -27.31
N MET A 255 1.22 3.16 -27.06
CA MET A 255 1.96 3.89 -28.08
C MET A 255 3.46 3.84 -27.76
N ASN A 256 4.26 3.50 -28.77
CA ASN A 256 5.73 3.34 -28.64
C ASN A 256 6.49 4.43 -29.40
N ASN A 257 7.60 4.89 -28.82
CA ASN A 257 8.52 5.83 -29.47
C ASN A 257 9.21 5.22 -30.70
N GLY A 258 9.76 6.08 -31.54
CA GLY A 258 10.58 5.65 -32.68
C GLY A 258 9.77 5.11 -33.85
N LYS A 259 8.45 5.33 -33.89
CA LYS A 259 7.61 4.92 -35.02
C LYS A 259 7.62 6.01 -36.09
N VAL A 260 7.91 5.64 -37.33
CA VAL A 260 7.76 6.54 -38.48
C VAL A 260 6.27 6.80 -38.68
N LEU A 261 5.85 8.04 -38.49
CA LEU A 261 4.45 8.47 -38.60
C LEU A 261 4.11 8.97 -40.01
N ARG A 262 5.11 9.50 -40.72
CA ARG A 262 4.97 10.04 -42.07
C ARG A 262 6.31 10.08 -42.78
N GLU A 263 6.30 9.74 -44.06
CA GLU A 263 7.39 10.00 -45.00
C GLU A 263 7.04 11.23 -45.86
N VAL A 264 8.00 12.12 -46.05
CA VAL A 264 7.93 13.26 -46.97
C VAL A 264 8.99 13.06 -48.05
N LYS A 265 8.55 12.82 -49.29
CA LYS A 265 9.43 12.63 -50.45
C LYS A 265 9.92 13.99 -50.96
N ASN A 266 11.24 14.15 -51.15
CA ASN A 266 11.84 15.43 -51.54
C ASN A 266 12.78 15.33 -52.77
N PRO A 267 12.39 14.74 -53.92
CA PRO A 267 13.33 14.57 -55.04
C PRO A 267 13.93 15.91 -55.53
N PRO A 268 15.25 15.98 -55.83
CA PRO A 268 16.23 14.90 -55.86
C PRO A 268 16.88 14.57 -54.51
N GLN A 269 16.46 15.22 -53.42
CA GLN A 269 16.96 15.01 -52.07
C GLN A 269 16.34 13.75 -51.43
N PRO A 270 16.99 13.16 -50.41
CA PRO A 270 16.42 12.05 -49.64
C PRO A 270 15.09 12.41 -48.97
N SER A 271 14.24 11.39 -48.79
CA SER A 271 13.01 11.52 -48.02
C SER A 271 13.29 11.97 -46.57
N THR A 272 12.41 12.80 -46.03
CA THR A 272 12.38 13.16 -44.62
C THR A 272 11.34 12.31 -43.89
N TYR A 273 11.70 11.76 -42.74
CA TYR A 273 10.79 10.96 -41.92
C TYR A 273 10.41 11.70 -40.65
N LEU A 274 9.12 11.77 -40.37
CA LEU A 274 8.60 12.25 -39.09
C LEU A 274 8.44 11.03 -38.19
N VAL A 275 9.14 11.05 -37.04
CA VAL A 275 9.20 9.92 -36.10
C VAL A 275 8.56 10.33 -34.78
N SER A 276 7.80 9.43 -34.16
CA SER A 276 7.19 9.66 -32.85
C SER A 276 8.23 9.75 -31.74
N LEU A 277 8.03 10.73 -30.86
CA LEU A 277 8.68 10.82 -29.57
C LEU A 277 7.63 11.19 -28.52
N LEU A 278 7.36 10.27 -27.62
CA LEU A 278 6.63 10.49 -26.39
C LEU A 278 7.68 10.81 -25.33
N ALA A 279 7.72 12.07 -24.93
CA ALA A 279 8.50 12.50 -23.79
C ALA A 279 7.69 12.21 -22.52
N ALA A 280 8.20 11.32 -21.67
CA ALA A 280 7.69 11.20 -20.32
C ALA A 280 8.17 12.41 -19.49
N ASN A 281 7.35 12.83 -18.54
CA ASN A 281 7.68 13.82 -17.52
C ASN A 281 8.53 13.25 -16.36
N ASP A 282 9.04 12.04 -16.51
CA ASP A 282 9.86 11.31 -15.56
C ASP A 282 10.92 10.51 -16.36
N PHE A 283 12.17 10.44 -15.88
CA PHE A 283 13.32 9.89 -16.62
C PHE A 283 13.62 8.42 -16.28
N ARG A 284 12.64 7.61 -15.84
CA ARG A 284 12.89 6.20 -15.47
C ARG A 284 12.97 5.27 -16.70
N PRO A 285 13.80 4.21 -16.69
CA PRO A 285 13.86 3.28 -17.81
C PRO A 285 12.54 2.48 -17.94
N GLY A 286 11.85 2.55 -19.09
CA GLY A 286 10.74 1.63 -19.43
C GLY A 286 9.40 2.24 -19.91
N HIS A 287 9.36 3.47 -20.43
CA HIS A 287 8.08 4.11 -20.79
C HIS A 287 7.32 3.46 -21.96
N LEU A 288 6.27 2.70 -21.60
CA LEU A 288 5.06 2.58 -22.39
C LEU A 288 4.14 3.72 -21.97
N ASN A 289 3.72 4.59 -22.90
CA ASN A 289 2.64 5.52 -22.59
C ASN A 289 1.33 4.87 -23.02
N SER A 290 0.41 4.73 -22.07
CA SER A 290 -0.96 4.36 -22.34
C SER A 290 -1.82 5.62 -22.44
N ILE A 291 -2.64 5.70 -23.49
CA ILE A 291 -3.75 6.64 -23.57
C ILE A 291 -5.01 5.82 -23.31
N ILE A 292 -5.69 6.13 -22.20
CA ILE A 292 -7.02 5.58 -21.85
C ILE A 292 -8.07 6.52 -22.44
#